data_AF-R7P6N7-F1
#
_entry.id   AF-R7P6N7-F1
#
_cell.length_a   1.000
_cell.length_b   1.000
_cell.length_c   1.000
_cell.angle_alpha   90.00
_cell.angle_beta   90.00
_cell.angle_gamma   90.00
#
_symmetry.space_group_name_H-M   'P 1'
#
loop_
_entity.id
_entity.type
_entity.pdbx_description
1 polymer ?
#
loop_
_entity_poly.entity_id
_entity_poly.type
_entity_poly.pdbx_seq_one_letter_code
_entity_poly.pdbx_strand_id
1 'polypeptide(L)'
;MKAIFNLIRVAIIFLLIGGVFFLLINETFINEVFKTEAMDGDGISINRFMYLVPSDNKNEAVFYTPISFSKLESKKKNYLNSLESCYGIYYYDKDNDITITKYDIDNNKYLKKVYISYSSGNYCSGDYKLTDMWVYEYINLSSFISGDITEKAMNGLIDTIYKSKKEDNPVISNYKNTISINVLCNNNGKDYNLYFEDFSDNQLIVKKEEKGVVKFAVYDIDNVKDLLNSLEKNK
;
A
#
# COMPACT_ATOMS: atom_id res chain seq x y z
N MET A 1 22.06 57.17 -2.78
CA MET A 1 22.26 55.91 -3.54
C MET A 1 23.14 54.89 -2.81
N LYS A 2 24.42 55.17 -2.49
CA LYS A 2 25.31 54.18 -1.79
C LYS A 2 24.74 53.60 -0.49
N ALA A 3 24.14 54.42 0.37
CA ALA A 3 23.54 53.97 1.63
C ALA A 3 22.36 53.01 1.42
N ILE A 4 21.51 53.27 0.42
CA ILE A 4 20.35 52.42 0.06
C ILE A 4 20.83 51.07 -0.48
N PHE A 5 21.84 51.05 -1.35
CA PHE A 5 22.43 49.81 -1.85
C PHE A 5 23.08 48.97 -0.74
N ASN A 6 23.75 49.61 0.22
CA ASN A 6 24.31 48.91 1.37
C ASN A 6 23.22 48.31 2.27
N LEU A 7 22.11 49.04 2.47
CA LEU A 7 20.96 48.57 3.27
C LEU A 7 20.27 47.36 2.62
N ILE A 8 20.06 47.39 1.30
CA ILE A 8 19.53 46.25 0.54
C ILE A 8 20.45 45.03 0.66
N ARG A 9 21.76 45.23 0.53
CA ARG A 9 22.75 44.15 0.67
C ARG A 9 22.70 43.51 2.06
N VAL A 10 22.60 44.31 3.11
CA VAL A 10 22.46 43.83 4.49
C VAL A 10 21.14 43.06 4.67
N ALA A 11 20.03 43.57 4.15
CA ALA A 11 18.74 42.90 4.22
C ALA A 11 18.75 41.53 3.51
N ILE A 12 19.38 41.43 2.34
CA ILE A 12 19.54 40.15 1.62
C ILE A 12 20.35 39.15 2.46
N ILE A 13 21.43 39.59 3.11
CA ILE A 13 22.24 38.72 3.97
C ILE A 13 21.40 38.20 5.14
N PHE A 14 20.61 39.06 5.80
CA PHE A 14 19.72 38.62 6.87
C PHE A 14 18.65 37.63 6.39
N LEU A 15 18.08 37.85 5.20
CA LEU A 15 17.14 36.91 4.58
C LEU A 15 17.79 35.55 4.28
N LEU A 16 19.03 35.55 3.78
CA LEU A 16 19.76 34.31 3.52
C LEU A 16 20.07 33.55 4.81
N ILE A 17 20.55 34.25 5.85
CA ILE A 17 20.82 33.65 7.16
C ILE A 17 19.52 33.10 7.76
N GLY A 18 18.45 33.89 7.77
CA GLY A 18 17.14 33.45 8.25
C GLY A 18 16.60 32.23 7.49
N GLY A 19 16.76 32.21 6.17
CA GLY A 19 16.39 31.06 5.34
C GLY A 19 17.20 29.80 5.68
N VAL A 20 18.50 29.92 5.92
CA VAL A 20 19.33 28.79 6.36
C VAL A 20 18.90 28.28 7.73
N PHE A 21 18.65 29.17 8.70
CA PHE A 21 18.16 28.77 10.01
C PHE A 21 16.81 28.06 9.92
N PHE A 22 15.90 28.54 9.08
CA PHE A 22 14.61 27.88 8.84
C PHE A 22 14.77 26.45 8.33
N LEU A 23 15.71 26.21 7.41
CA LEU A 23 16.02 24.87 6.92
C LEU A 23 16.59 23.97 8.03
N LEU A 24 17.45 24.50 8.91
CA LEU A 24 18.07 23.73 9.99
C LEU A 24 17.10 23.34 11.12
N ILE A 25 16.02 24.09 11.30
CA ILE A 25 14.97 23.76 12.28
C ILE A 25 14.16 22.53 11.84
N ASN A 26 14.09 22.25 10.54
CA ASN A 26 13.38 21.09 10.04
C ASN A 26 14.06 19.79 10.47
N GLU A 27 13.30 18.92 11.13
CA GLU A 27 13.79 17.70 11.76
C GLU A 27 14.45 16.71 10.80
N THR A 28 14.16 16.79 9.50
CA THR A 28 14.73 15.87 8.50
C THR A 28 15.78 16.51 7.61
N PHE A 29 15.93 17.84 7.63
CA PHE A 29 16.77 18.52 6.64
C PHE A 29 18.26 18.22 6.80
N ILE A 30 18.76 18.03 8.01
CA ILE A 30 20.16 17.62 8.26
C ILE A 30 20.30 16.16 8.70
N ASN A 31 19.19 15.49 8.99
CA ASN A 31 19.16 14.12 9.45
C ASN A 31 19.00 13.15 8.27
N GLU A 32 19.46 11.91 8.46
CA GLU A 32 19.37 10.84 7.46
C GLU A 32 18.25 9.85 7.77
N VAL A 33 17.40 10.19 8.73
CA VAL A 33 16.36 9.32 9.24
C VAL A 33 15.10 10.15 9.45
N PHE A 34 13.97 9.60 9.02
CA PHE A 34 12.64 10.11 9.32
C PHE A 34 11.97 9.15 10.29
N LYS A 35 11.54 9.64 11.44
CA LYS A 35 10.93 8.84 12.50
C LYS A 35 9.66 9.51 13.00
N THR A 36 8.63 8.69 13.28
CA THR A 36 7.39 9.13 13.93
C THR A 36 7.06 8.22 15.10
N GLU A 37 6.06 8.59 15.90
CA GLU A 37 5.56 7.78 17.02
C GLU A 37 5.02 6.41 16.58
N ALA A 38 4.68 6.24 15.30
CA ALA A 38 4.18 4.97 14.76
C ALA A 38 5.29 3.96 14.42
N MET A 39 6.57 4.31 14.64
CA MET A 39 7.73 3.49 14.29
C MET A 39 8.47 3.07 15.56
N ASP A 40 8.53 1.76 15.80
CA ASP A 40 9.17 1.19 17.00
C ASP A 40 10.70 1.32 16.95
N GLY A 41 11.26 1.21 15.75
CA GLY A 41 12.70 1.23 15.48
C GLY A 41 13.30 2.62 15.26
N ASP A 42 14.42 2.68 14.55
CA ASP A 42 15.15 3.93 14.33
C ASP A 42 14.48 4.88 13.32
N GLY A 43 13.54 4.38 12.52
CA GLY A 43 12.83 5.12 11.47
C GLY A 43 13.28 4.76 10.05
N ILE A 44 12.69 5.45 9.07
CA ILE A 44 12.94 5.24 7.64
C ILE A 44 14.20 6.00 7.23
N SER A 45 15.16 5.32 6.59
CA SER A 45 16.37 5.98 6.08
C SER A 45 16.06 6.88 4.89
N ILE A 46 16.34 8.17 5.04
CA ILE A 46 16.19 9.21 4.01
C ILE A 46 17.56 9.80 3.63
N ASN A 47 17.58 10.76 2.71
CA ASN A 47 18.77 11.55 2.45
C ASN A 47 18.74 12.84 3.27
N ARG A 48 19.91 13.37 3.64
CA ARG A 48 20.02 14.78 4.08
C ARG A 48 19.51 15.71 2.99
N PHE A 49 19.12 16.91 3.38
CA PHE A 49 18.51 17.95 2.55
C PHE A 49 17.12 17.58 2.02
N MET A 50 16.41 16.73 2.77
CA MET A 50 14.99 16.49 2.57
C MET A 50 14.23 17.29 3.63
N TYR A 51 13.44 18.26 3.18
CA TYR A 51 12.66 19.11 4.06
C TYR A 51 11.27 18.50 4.24
N LEU A 52 10.95 18.00 5.44
CA LEU A 52 9.63 17.47 5.75
C LEU A 52 8.58 18.59 5.77
N VAL A 53 7.49 18.37 5.05
CA VAL A 53 6.31 19.22 5.03
C VAL A 53 5.32 18.69 6.05
N PRO A 54 4.79 19.53 6.96
CA PRO A 54 3.73 19.12 7.87
C PRO A 54 2.53 18.56 7.09
N SER A 55 2.01 17.42 7.55
CA SER A 55 0.84 16.74 7.00
C SER A 55 -0.15 16.49 8.13
N ASP A 56 -1.44 16.66 7.86
CA ASP A 56 -2.50 16.29 8.79
C ASP A 56 -2.63 14.76 8.91
N ASN A 57 -2.15 14.03 7.91
CA ASN A 57 -2.11 12.57 7.91
C ASN A 57 -0.80 12.08 8.56
N LYS A 58 -0.91 11.53 9.77
CA LYS A 58 0.22 11.00 10.56
C LYS A 58 0.93 9.80 9.91
N ASN A 59 0.30 9.18 8.92
CA ASN A 59 0.80 8.01 8.20
C ASN A 59 1.38 8.37 6.83
N GLU A 60 1.63 9.66 6.59
CA GLU A 60 2.17 10.17 5.33
C GLU A 60 3.25 11.22 5.59
N ALA A 61 4.41 10.99 4.98
CA ALA A 61 5.53 11.90 4.98
C ALA A 61 5.75 12.48 3.59
N VAL A 62 5.86 13.80 3.52
CA VAL A 62 6.07 14.53 2.26
C VAL A 62 7.31 15.38 2.40
N PHE A 63 8.26 15.23 1.49
CA PHE A 63 9.51 15.97 1.51
C PHE A 63 9.72 16.80 0.25
N TYR A 64 10.26 18.00 0.41
CA TYR A 64 10.87 18.75 -0.70
C TYR A 64 12.39 18.65 -0.64
N THR A 65 13.03 18.43 -1.78
CA THR A 65 14.49 18.26 -1.80
C THR A 65 15.12 18.73 -3.12
N PRO A 66 16.33 19.33 -3.07
CA PRO A 66 17.09 19.65 -4.27
C PRO A 66 17.85 18.45 -4.83
N ILE A 67 17.80 17.28 -4.17
CA ILE A 67 18.55 16.09 -4.56
C ILE A 67 18.11 15.59 -5.95
N SER A 68 19.06 15.05 -6.71
CA SER A 68 18.78 14.50 -8.04
C SER A 68 17.84 13.30 -7.98
N PHE A 69 16.97 13.19 -8.98
CA PHE A 69 16.02 12.08 -9.10
C PHE A 69 16.72 10.72 -9.06
N SER A 70 17.86 10.57 -9.75
CA SER A 70 18.61 9.31 -9.76
C SER A 70 19.10 8.88 -8.38
N LYS A 71 19.54 9.83 -7.53
CA LYS A 71 19.98 9.54 -6.16
C LYS A 71 18.81 9.18 -5.26
N LEU A 72 17.66 9.84 -5.43
CA LEU A 72 16.43 9.54 -4.70
C LEU A 72 15.91 8.14 -5.06
N GLU A 73 15.82 7.83 -6.36
CA GLU A 73 15.39 6.51 -6.85
C GLU A 73 16.32 5.40 -6.37
N SER A 74 17.64 5.63 -6.40
CA SER A 74 18.60 4.66 -5.86
C SER A 74 18.39 4.43 -4.36
N LYS A 75 18.16 5.50 -3.56
CA LYS A 75 17.90 5.38 -2.12
C LYS A 75 16.58 4.65 -1.85
N LYS A 76 15.50 5.00 -2.56
CA LYS A 76 14.20 4.33 -2.52
C LYS A 76 14.35 2.84 -2.80
N LYS A 77 14.97 2.49 -3.93
CA LYS A 77 15.17 1.09 -4.34
C LYS A 77 15.99 0.30 -3.31
N ASN A 78 17.08 0.87 -2.81
CA ASN A 78 17.92 0.21 -1.81
C ASN A 78 17.16 -0.05 -0.51
N TYR A 79 16.35 0.92 -0.06
CA TYR A 79 15.50 0.76 1.12
C TYR A 79 14.44 -0.32 0.89
N LEU A 80 13.61 -0.19 -0.14
CA LEU A 80 12.52 -1.15 -0.40
C LEU A 80 13.01 -2.57 -0.65
N ASN A 81 14.14 -2.75 -1.35
CA ASN A 81 14.73 -4.08 -1.58
C ASN A 81 15.26 -4.75 -0.31
N SER A 82 15.47 -4.00 0.77
CA SER A 82 15.90 -4.55 2.06
C SER A 82 14.73 -5.05 2.92
N LEU A 83 13.49 -4.76 2.52
CA LEU A 83 12.28 -5.06 3.27
C LEU A 83 11.60 -6.34 2.78
N GLU A 84 10.71 -6.92 3.59
CA GLU A 84 9.86 -8.02 3.16
C GLU A 84 8.78 -7.48 2.21
N SER A 85 8.84 -7.81 0.92
CA SER A 85 7.83 -7.40 -0.05
C SER A 85 6.63 -8.36 -0.08
N CYS A 86 5.43 -7.82 -0.20
CA CYS A 86 4.22 -8.59 -0.43
C CYS A 86 3.22 -7.82 -1.29
N TYR A 87 2.35 -8.55 -1.99
CA TYR A 87 1.31 -7.96 -2.83
C TYR A 87 1.85 -6.91 -3.81
N GLY A 88 3.07 -7.11 -4.34
CA GLY A 88 3.69 -6.27 -5.37
C GLY A 88 3.93 -4.79 -5.03
N ILE A 89 3.39 -4.28 -3.93
CA ILE A 89 3.40 -2.85 -3.58
C ILE A 89 3.65 -2.57 -2.11
N TYR A 90 3.51 -3.57 -1.24
CA TYR A 90 3.72 -3.42 0.19
C TYR A 90 5.10 -3.94 0.57
N TYR A 91 5.74 -3.23 1.49
CA TYR A 91 7.08 -3.55 1.97
C TYR A 91 7.07 -3.44 3.48
N TYR A 92 7.12 -4.57 4.16
CA TYR A 92 7.15 -4.62 5.62
C TYR A 92 8.56 -4.38 6.13
N ASP A 93 8.69 -3.31 6.92
CA ASP A 93 9.88 -2.95 7.67
C ASP A 93 9.75 -3.50 9.09
N LYS A 94 10.35 -4.67 9.29
CA LYS A 94 10.32 -5.40 10.56
C LYS A 94 10.99 -4.63 11.70
N ASP A 95 12.02 -3.84 11.40
CA ASP A 95 12.76 -3.11 12.44
C ASP A 95 11.91 -1.95 12.98
N ASN A 96 11.04 -1.39 12.14
CA ASN A 96 10.15 -0.28 12.50
C ASN A 96 8.70 -0.71 12.83
N ASP A 97 8.37 -1.99 12.66
CA ASP A 97 7.00 -2.55 12.69
C ASP A 97 5.97 -1.74 11.88
N ILE A 98 6.34 -1.39 10.65
CA ILE A 98 5.47 -0.70 9.70
C ILE A 98 5.46 -1.39 8.34
N THR A 99 4.36 -1.24 7.62
CA THR A 99 4.27 -1.55 6.19
C THR A 99 4.31 -0.26 5.39
N ILE A 100 5.27 -0.13 4.48
CA ILE A 100 5.29 0.92 3.46
C ILE A 100 4.19 0.62 2.44
N THR A 101 3.22 1.52 2.33
CA THR A 101 2.08 1.40 1.41
C THR A 101 2.29 2.20 0.12
N LYS A 102 3.16 3.21 0.16
CA LYS A 102 3.54 4.01 -1.01
C LYS A 102 4.91 4.65 -0.81
N TYR A 103 5.74 4.67 -1.85
CA TYR A 103 6.96 5.47 -1.89
C TYR A 103 7.15 6.02 -3.30
N ASP A 104 6.86 7.30 -3.52
CA ASP A 104 6.94 7.95 -4.83
C ASP A 104 7.83 9.19 -4.85
N ILE A 105 8.36 9.50 -6.04
CA ILE A 105 9.21 10.67 -6.28
C ILE A 105 8.66 11.43 -7.49
N ASP A 106 8.16 12.64 -7.24
CA ASP A 106 7.72 13.57 -8.27
C ASP A 106 8.86 14.51 -8.67
N ASN A 107 9.18 14.51 -9.97
CA ASN A 107 10.28 15.25 -10.55
C ASN A 107 9.84 16.62 -11.08
N ASN A 108 9.56 17.55 -10.17
CA ASN A 108 9.28 18.95 -10.53
C ASN A 108 10.57 19.71 -10.90
N LYS A 109 10.44 20.76 -11.74
CA LYS A 109 11.56 21.49 -12.37
C LYS A 109 12.62 22.03 -11.39
N TYR A 110 12.22 22.47 -10.20
CA TYR A 110 13.14 23.16 -9.27
C TYR A 110 13.48 22.34 -8.02
N LEU A 111 12.51 21.62 -7.45
CA LEU A 111 12.68 20.73 -6.30
C LEU A 111 11.92 19.43 -6.58
N LYS A 112 12.43 18.32 -6.06
CA LYS A 112 11.76 17.02 -6.14
C LYS A 112 10.87 16.90 -4.93
N LYS A 113 9.73 16.24 -5.11
CA LYS A 113 8.81 15.94 -4.02
C LYS A 113 8.82 14.44 -3.77
N VAL A 114 9.13 14.03 -2.55
CA VAL A 114 9.18 12.62 -2.15
C VAL A 114 7.99 12.35 -1.24
N TYR A 115 7.26 11.28 -1.51
CA TYR A 115 6.10 10.86 -0.75
C TYR A 115 6.35 9.48 -0.19
N ILE A 116 6.13 9.30 1.11
CA ILE A 116 6.20 8.00 1.77
C ILE A 116 4.94 7.84 2.61
N SER A 117 4.11 6.85 2.28
CA SER A 117 2.95 6.45 3.07
C SER A 117 3.23 5.09 3.71
N TYR A 118 2.79 4.94 4.96
CA TYR A 118 3.02 3.72 5.73
C TYR A 118 1.83 3.44 6.67
N SER A 119 1.80 2.26 7.26
CA SER A 119 0.83 1.87 8.28
C SER A 119 1.50 0.96 9.29
N SER A 120 1.10 1.03 10.55
CA SER A 120 1.64 0.15 11.60
C SER A 120 1.28 -1.31 11.35
N GLY A 121 2.20 -2.20 11.71
CA GLY A 121 2.04 -3.64 11.63
C GLY A 121 2.47 -4.27 10.30
N ASN A 122 2.37 -5.60 10.27
CA ASN A 122 2.86 -6.44 9.19
C ASN A 122 1.75 -6.87 8.23
N TYR A 123 1.55 -6.11 7.14
CA TYR A 123 0.58 -6.52 6.12
C TYR A 123 1.09 -7.72 5.31
N CYS A 124 2.39 -8.00 5.34
CA CYS A 124 2.98 -9.15 4.69
C CYS A 124 2.82 -10.47 5.46
N SER A 125 2.33 -10.41 6.70
CA SER A 125 2.11 -11.58 7.53
C SER A 125 1.04 -12.52 6.95
N GLY A 126 1.09 -13.79 7.37
CA GLY A 126 0.06 -14.77 7.06
C GLY A 126 -1.33 -14.43 7.62
N ASP A 127 -1.43 -13.40 8.47
CA ASP A 127 -2.71 -12.95 9.03
C ASP A 127 -3.54 -12.16 8.04
N TYR A 128 -2.93 -11.62 6.98
CA TYR A 128 -3.61 -10.90 5.89
C TYR A 128 -3.65 -11.69 4.57
N LYS A 129 -2.78 -12.71 4.44
CA LYS A 129 -2.74 -13.59 3.25
C LYS A 129 -3.76 -14.71 3.39
N LEU A 130 -4.61 -14.86 2.39
CA LEU A 130 -5.43 -16.07 2.25
C LEU A 130 -4.53 -17.22 1.77
N THR A 131 -4.53 -18.30 2.55
CA THR A 131 -3.65 -19.46 2.35
C THR A 131 -4.00 -20.20 1.06
N ASP A 132 -3.03 -20.83 0.40
CA ASP A 132 -3.31 -21.60 -0.84
C ASP A 132 -4.28 -22.77 -0.62
N MET A 133 -4.44 -23.20 0.63
CA MET A 133 -5.35 -24.27 1.02
C MET A 133 -6.81 -23.83 1.10
N TRP A 134 -7.15 -22.54 1.03
CA TRP A 134 -8.53 -22.10 1.24
C TRP A 134 -9.52 -22.73 0.25
N VAL A 135 -9.11 -22.94 -1.01
CA VAL A 135 -9.94 -23.62 -2.03
C VAL A 135 -10.19 -25.07 -1.63
N TYR A 136 -9.14 -25.76 -1.18
CA TYR A 136 -9.26 -27.13 -0.68
C TYR A 136 -10.14 -27.20 0.58
N GLU A 137 -9.99 -26.26 1.51
CA GLU A 137 -10.83 -26.16 2.70
C GLU A 137 -12.30 -25.90 2.33
N TYR A 138 -12.56 -25.06 1.34
CA TYR A 138 -13.93 -24.84 0.86
C TYR A 138 -14.51 -26.13 0.30
N ILE A 139 -13.84 -26.75 -0.67
CA ILE A 139 -14.33 -27.94 -1.40
C ILE A 139 -14.58 -29.12 -0.45
N ASN A 140 -13.74 -29.33 0.55
CA ASN A 140 -13.79 -30.55 1.37
C ASN A 140 -14.42 -30.35 2.76
N LEU A 141 -14.39 -29.13 3.30
CA LEU A 141 -14.76 -28.87 4.70
C LEU A 141 -15.85 -27.82 4.86
N SER A 142 -16.26 -27.16 3.78
CA SER A 142 -17.23 -26.07 3.86
C SER A 142 -18.51 -26.36 3.07
N SER A 143 -19.59 -25.67 3.43
CA SER A 143 -20.84 -25.66 2.68
C SER A 143 -21.30 -24.25 2.40
N PHE A 144 -21.89 -24.05 1.22
CA PHE A 144 -22.62 -22.83 0.88
C PHE A 144 -23.85 -22.69 1.79
N ILE A 145 -24.09 -21.49 2.32
CA ILE A 145 -25.32 -21.18 3.08
C ILE A 145 -26.24 -20.29 2.26
N SER A 146 -25.73 -19.15 1.82
CA SER A 146 -26.49 -18.13 1.08
C SER A 146 -25.52 -17.14 0.43
N GLY A 147 -26.02 -16.23 -0.42
CA GLY A 147 -25.19 -15.19 -1.03
C GLY A 147 -25.84 -14.57 -2.25
N ASP A 148 -25.07 -13.75 -2.96
CA ASP A 148 -25.51 -13.03 -4.16
C ASP A 148 -25.68 -13.96 -5.38
N ILE A 149 -25.03 -15.13 -5.36
CA ILE A 149 -25.05 -16.12 -6.44
C ILE A 149 -25.55 -17.48 -5.96
N THR A 150 -26.02 -18.31 -6.88
CA THR A 150 -26.43 -19.69 -6.58
C THR A 150 -25.23 -20.53 -6.14
N GLU A 151 -25.48 -21.60 -5.37
CA GLU A 151 -24.44 -22.57 -5.00
C GLU A 151 -23.74 -23.16 -6.23
N LYS A 152 -24.50 -23.41 -7.30
CA LYS A 152 -23.96 -23.89 -8.58
C LYS A 152 -22.99 -22.89 -9.21
N ALA A 153 -23.35 -21.60 -9.23
CA ALA A 153 -22.48 -20.54 -9.73
C ALA A 153 -21.23 -20.38 -8.86
N MET A 154 -21.37 -20.48 -7.53
CA MET A 154 -20.26 -20.47 -6.59
C MET A 154 -19.28 -21.61 -6.87
N ASN A 155 -19.76 -22.84 -6.99
CA ASN A 155 -18.91 -24.00 -7.27
C ASN A 155 -18.18 -23.86 -8.63
N GLY A 156 -18.84 -23.30 -9.65
CA GLY A 156 -18.20 -22.99 -10.93
C GLY A 156 -17.11 -21.91 -10.82
N LEU A 157 -17.32 -20.90 -9.99
CA LEU A 157 -16.32 -19.87 -9.71
C LEU A 157 -15.10 -20.45 -8.97
N ILE A 158 -15.33 -21.31 -7.97
CA ILE A 158 -14.27 -22.01 -7.25
C ILE A 158 -13.46 -22.92 -8.18
N ASP A 159 -14.11 -23.66 -9.08
CA ASP A 159 -13.42 -24.48 -10.09
C ASP A 159 -12.55 -23.64 -11.03
N THR A 160 -12.99 -22.43 -11.37
CA THR A 160 -12.23 -21.48 -12.19
C THR A 160 -11.00 -21.00 -11.44
N ILE A 161 -11.17 -20.63 -10.16
CA ILE A 161 -10.07 -20.20 -9.29
C ILE A 161 -9.07 -21.33 -9.04
N TYR A 162 -9.53 -22.57 -8.86
CA TYR A 162 -8.66 -23.71 -8.65
C TYR A 162 -7.73 -23.97 -9.86
N LYS A 163 -8.21 -23.68 -11.07
CA LYS A 163 -7.46 -23.83 -12.33
C LYS A 163 -6.62 -22.62 -12.69
N SER A 164 -6.84 -21.48 -12.03
CA SER A 164 -6.12 -20.25 -12.33
C SER A 164 -4.80 -20.18 -11.59
N LYS A 165 -3.92 -19.32 -12.08
CA LYS A 165 -2.66 -19.02 -11.41
C LYS A 165 -2.92 -18.01 -10.31
N LYS A 166 -2.52 -18.34 -9.07
CA LYS A 166 -2.48 -17.36 -7.99
C LYS A 166 -1.40 -16.32 -8.30
N GLU A 167 -1.73 -15.05 -8.17
CA GLU A 167 -0.74 -13.98 -8.24
C GLU A 167 -0.08 -13.83 -6.87
N ASP A 168 1.23 -14.07 -6.80
CA ASP A 168 2.00 -14.04 -5.56
C ASP A 168 2.23 -12.58 -5.10
N ASN A 169 2.28 -11.63 -6.03
CA ASN A 169 2.59 -10.23 -5.79
C ASN A 169 1.61 -9.28 -6.51
N PRO A 170 0.30 -9.32 -6.19
CA PRO A 170 -0.70 -8.53 -6.90
C PRO A 170 -0.58 -7.03 -6.62
N VAL A 171 -0.35 -6.21 -7.64
CA VAL A 171 -0.12 -4.77 -7.48
C VAL A 171 -1.41 -4.00 -7.11
N ILE A 172 -1.57 -3.56 -5.85
CA ILE A 172 -2.77 -2.86 -5.36
C ILE A 172 -2.66 -1.32 -5.49
N SER A 173 -2.43 -0.77 -6.68
CA SER A 173 -2.44 0.70 -6.86
C SER A 173 -3.86 1.21 -7.14
N ASN A 174 -4.47 1.94 -6.19
CA ASN A 174 -5.82 2.51 -6.32
C ASN A 174 -6.95 1.49 -6.55
N TYR A 175 -6.85 0.29 -5.97
CA TYR A 175 -7.89 -0.73 -6.08
C TYR A 175 -9.25 -0.20 -5.62
N LYS A 176 -10.20 -0.25 -6.53
CA LYS A 176 -11.62 -0.01 -6.29
C LYS A 176 -12.37 -0.95 -7.21
N ASN A 177 -13.02 -1.95 -6.63
CA ASN A 177 -13.84 -2.87 -7.39
C ASN A 177 -15.09 -2.17 -7.93
N THR A 178 -15.54 -2.63 -9.09
CA THR A 178 -16.84 -2.26 -9.65
C THR A 178 -17.91 -3.30 -9.35
N ILE A 179 -17.52 -4.55 -9.11
CA ILE A 179 -18.38 -5.69 -8.84
C ILE A 179 -17.87 -6.35 -7.54
N SER A 180 -18.81 -6.70 -6.67
CA SER A 180 -18.54 -7.50 -5.47
C SER A 180 -19.64 -8.54 -5.36
N ILE A 181 -19.24 -9.80 -5.21
CA ILE A 181 -20.13 -10.92 -4.94
C ILE A 181 -19.79 -11.46 -3.57
N ASN A 182 -20.77 -11.46 -2.68
CA ASN A 182 -20.64 -11.99 -1.33
C ASN A 182 -21.38 -13.33 -1.21
N VAL A 183 -20.74 -14.30 -0.57
CA VAL A 183 -21.35 -15.57 -0.19
C VAL A 183 -21.01 -15.92 1.26
N LEU A 184 -22.03 -16.35 1.99
CA LEU A 184 -21.91 -16.88 3.34
C LEU A 184 -21.68 -18.38 3.28
N CYS A 185 -20.64 -18.83 3.97
CA CYS A 185 -20.20 -20.21 4.01
C CYS A 185 -20.09 -20.69 5.46
N ASN A 186 -20.26 -21.99 5.68
CA ASN A 186 -20.01 -22.63 6.97
C ASN A 186 -18.86 -23.62 6.85
N ASN A 187 -17.90 -23.61 7.77
CA ASN A 187 -16.91 -24.66 7.94
C ASN A 187 -17.05 -25.24 9.35
N ASN A 188 -17.61 -26.44 9.46
CA ASN A 188 -17.75 -27.18 10.72
C ASN A 188 -18.35 -26.34 11.87
N GLY A 189 -19.44 -25.61 11.59
CA GLY A 189 -20.14 -24.77 12.57
C GLY A 189 -19.56 -23.37 12.75
N LYS A 190 -18.55 -22.99 11.96
CA LYS A 190 -18.02 -21.60 11.91
C LYS A 190 -18.42 -20.94 10.60
N ASP A 191 -19.18 -19.86 10.73
CA ASP A 191 -19.58 -19.04 9.59
C ASP A 191 -18.45 -18.10 9.17
N TYR A 192 -18.30 -17.92 7.86
CA TYR A 192 -17.38 -16.96 7.26
C TYR A 192 -17.93 -16.47 5.93
N ASN A 193 -17.56 -15.26 5.52
CA ASN A 193 -17.92 -14.70 4.23
C ASN A 193 -16.77 -14.88 3.23
N LEU A 194 -17.11 -15.17 1.98
CA LEU A 194 -16.21 -15.03 0.84
C LEU A 194 -16.72 -13.90 -0.05
N TYR A 195 -15.82 -12.99 -0.39
CA TYR A 195 -16.07 -11.93 -1.37
C TYR A 195 -15.24 -12.18 -2.61
N PHE A 196 -15.88 -12.08 -3.77
CA PHE A 196 -15.25 -12.18 -5.09
C PHE A 196 -15.41 -10.85 -5.80
N GLU A 197 -14.29 -10.21 -6.11
CA GLU A 197 -14.31 -8.84 -6.64
C GLU A 197 -13.35 -8.69 -7.82
N ASP A 198 -13.67 -7.79 -8.75
CA ASP A 198 -12.80 -7.47 -9.88
C ASP A 198 -11.60 -6.65 -9.39
N PHE A 199 -10.44 -7.30 -9.31
CA PHE A 199 -9.19 -6.66 -8.91
C PHE A 199 -8.62 -5.79 -10.04
N SER A 200 -8.61 -6.36 -11.25
CA SER A 200 -8.35 -5.67 -12.50
C SER A 200 -9.18 -6.34 -13.61
N ASP A 201 -9.01 -5.92 -14.87
CA ASP A 201 -9.73 -6.55 -15.98
C ASP A 201 -9.42 -8.06 -16.10
N ASN A 202 -8.21 -8.49 -15.71
CA ASN A 202 -7.74 -9.87 -15.80
C ASN A 202 -7.33 -10.48 -14.45
N GLN A 203 -7.77 -9.89 -13.34
CA GLN A 203 -7.46 -10.41 -12.01
C GLN A 203 -8.68 -10.36 -11.10
N LEU A 204 -8.90 -11.45 -10.38
CA LEU A 204 -9.96 -11.61 -9.38
C LEU A 204 -9.31 -11.57 -8.00
N ILE A 205 -9.84 -10.75 -7.09
CA ILE A 205 -9.49 -10.83 -5.67
C ILE A 205 -10.57 -11.61 -4.93
N VAL A 206 -10.10 -12.55 -4.10
CA VAL A 206 -10.93 -13.30 -3.18
C VAL A 206 -10.60 -12.84 -1.78
N LYS A 207 -11.60 -12.42 -1.01
CA LYS A 207 -11.46 -12.07 0.40
C LYS A 207 -12.22 -13.06 1.25
N LYS A 208 -11.59 -13.60 2.29
CA LYS A 208 -12.23 -14.42 3.32
C LYS A 208 -12.33 -13.60 4.60
N GLU A 209 -13.54 -13.40 5.09
CA GLU A 209 -13.79 -12.73 6.36
C GLU A 209 -14.31 -13.73 7.39
N GLU A 210 -13.56 -13.93 8.47
CA GLU A 210 -13.95 -14.75 9.61
C GLU A 210 -13.77 -13.95 10.90
N LYS A 211 -14.85 -13.76 11.66
CA LYS A 211 -14.83 -13.00 12.93
C LYS A 211 -14.21 -11.60 12.83
N GLY A 212 -14.46 -10.89 11.73
CA GLY A 212 -13.96 -9.54 11.48
C GLY A 212 -12.49 -9.47 11.01
N VAL A 213 -11.82 -10.61 10.85
CA VAL A 213 -10.49 -10.69 10.25
C VAL A 213 -10.64 -10.99 8.76
N VAL A 214 -10.08 -10.12 7.92
CA VAL A 214 -10.14 -10.25 6.46
C VAL A 214 -8.77 -10.69 5.93
N LYS A 215 -8.77 -11.81 5.20
CA LYS A 215 -7.62 -12.33 4.45
C LYS A 215 -7.93 -12.30 2.97
N PHE A 216 -6.94 -12.12 2.10
CA PHE A 216 -7.20 -12.13 0.65
C PHE A 216 -6.14 -12.83 -0.19
N ALA A 217 -6.54 -13.23 -1.40
CA ALA A 217 -5.69 -13.77 -2.46
C ALA A 217 -6.16 -13.21 -3.81
N VAL A 218 -5.24 -13.08 -4.76
CA VAL A 218 -5.54 -12.60 -6.13
C VAL A 218 -5.19 -13.70 -7.13
N TYR A 219 -5.99 -13.82 -8.17
CA TYR A 219 -5.89 -14.86 -9.19
C TYR A 219 -5.94 -14.26 -10.59
N ASP A 220 -5.08 -14.73 -11.49
CA ASP A 220 -5.05 -14.36 -12.90
C ASP A 220 -6.20 -15.06 -13.63
N ILE A 221 -7.24 -14.31 -13.98
CA ILE A 221 -8.45 -14.79 -14.65
C ILE A 221 -8.86 -13.76 -15.70
N ASP A 222 -8.89 -14.13 -16.97
CA ASP A 222 -9.22 -13.18 -18.04
C ASP A 222 -10.69 -12.71 -17.97
N ASN A 223 -10.92 -11.42 -18.28
CA ASN A 223 -12.24 -10.80 -18.35
C ASN A 223 -13.10 -10.99 -17.08
N VAL A 224 -12.54 -10.70 -15.91
CA VAL A 224 -13.17 -10.94 -14.60
C VAL A 224 -14.54 -10.27 -14.48
N LYS A 225 -14.69 -9.05 -14.99
CA LYS A 225 -15.97 -8.33 -14.91
C LYS A 225 -17.09 -9.07 -15.65
N ASP A 226 -16.78 -9.61 -16.82
CA ASP A 226 -17.74 -10.38 -17.62
C ASP A 226 -18.06 -11.70 -16.94
N LEU A 227 -17.04 -12.39 -16.42
CA LEU A 227 -17.20 -13.60 -15.62
C LEU A 227 -18.16 -13.36 -14.45
N LEU A 228 -17.88 -12.39 -13.58
CA LEU A 228 -18.69 -12.11 -12.39
C LEU A 228 -20.12 -11.67 -12.74
N ASN A 229 -20.31 -10.90 -13.81
CA ASN A 229 -21.65 -10.51 -14.25
C ASN A 229 -22.47 -11.66 -14.86
N SER A 230 -21.80 -12.66 -15.43
CA SER A 230 -22.45 -13.83 -16.04
C SER A 230 -22.96 -14.86 -15.04
N LEU A 231 -22.52 -14.79 -13.77
CA LEU A 231 -22.89 -15.74 -12.74
C LEU A 231 -24.39 -15.70 -12.45
N GLU A 232 -24.97 -16.87 -12.24
CA GLU A 232 -26.38 -17.01 -11.89
C GLU A 232 -26.62 -16.42 -10.50
N LYS A 233 -27.38 -15.32 -10.45
CA LYS A 233 -27.65 -14.58 -9.21
C LYS A 233 -28.87 -15.15 -8.48
N ASN A 234 -28.82 -15.18 -7.15
CA ASN A 234 -30.01 -15.40 -6.36
C ASN A 234 -30.92 -14.17 -6.51
N LYS A 235 -32.21 -14.40 -6.79
CA LYS A 235 -33.21 -13.35 -6.95
C LYS A 235 -33.68 -12.79 -5.60
#